data_AF-A0A1I5VU97-F1
#
_entry.id   AF-A0A1I5VU97-F1
#
_cell.length_a   1.000
_cell.length_b   1.000
_cell.length_c   1.000
_cell.angle_alpha   90.00
_cell.angle_beta   90.00
_cell.angle_gamma   90.00
#
_symmetry.space_group_name_H-M   'P 1'
#
loop_
_entity.id
_entity.type
_entity.pdbx_description
1 polymer ?
#
loop_
_entity_poly.entity_id
_entity_poly.type
_entity_poly.pdbx_seq_one_letter_code
_entity_poly.pdbx_strand_id
1 'polypeptide(L)'
;MTHESEADPDQTHARGTRRRSLLKAGLALPLGTSALLAACGGGGSSSGFSPTPVAVAPPPSPAVVPTPPVDPPPPRPVEKAVKNVRVLNLQTPSTAPLPDQRLKDEAIETYTRRALQAKFNLLSDALAQGLPKKSAPTDLCFFVVPEFFWNVNWDAVRNEEEIKAFSTTCVIEVQKHVRALIALFPQDQYGKLALLPGTSQVLMKQLVEPPAAPAPQGGPVKDEDLPPYEALNYVLVIDNFSKANPDGSRPIAMWPKRNVSWIDFDTDGGTQVLKDGRAYWKVLLGHLDILVLMESTTTAAYYADGKQYTGFDNDPLGGVPFGVDVCLDYMASYTEKQYLRMSQIEDTNYIIDFLLAAGMTADPETHKYLPSVQYIVRNDGYYVGACEIFQLSAPTTSEGIAKRPGNARVAQTAVANLAPNTILFDAYFDVHPLGQYPEIPDIPDLPTEPLPSPFVPTASA
;
A
#
# COMPACT_ATOMS: atom_id res chain seq x y z
N MET A 1 -26.35 -25.93 -45.07
CA MET A 1 -25.59 -25.33 -46.19
C MET A 1 -24.13 -25.37 -45.79
N THR A 2 -23.36 -26.02 -46.65
CA THR A 2 -21.98 -26.51 -46.52
C THR A 2 -20.93 -25.45 -46.88
N HIS A 3 -19.66 -25.84 -46.66
CA HIS A 3 -18.36 -25.21 -46.98
C HIS A 3 -17.73 -24.44 -45.80
N GLU A 4 -16.76 -24.97 -45.04
CA GLU A 4 -15.41 -25.49 -45.39
C GLU A 4 -14.61 -24.56 -46.32
N SER A 5 -13.51 -23.96 -45.83
CA SER A 5 -12.18 -24.56 -46.02
C SER A 5 -11.07 -23.75 -45.35
N GLU A 6 -10.11 -24.50 -44.81
CA GLU A 6 -8.78 -24.15 -44.32
C GLU A 6 -7.91 -23.40 -45.35
N ALA A 7 -6.91 -22.68 -44.87
CA ALA A 7 -5.50 -23.02 -45.14
C ALA A 7 -4.54 -21.97 -44.53
N ASP A 8 -3.67 -22.47 -43.65
CA ASP A 8 -2.32 -21.97 -43.40
C ASP A 8 -1.41 -22.50 -44.54
N PRO A 9 -0.32 -21.80 -44.92
CA PRO A 9 0.97 -22.43 -44.64
C PRO A 9 2.10 -21.48 -44.22
N ASP A 10 2.87 -22.03 -43.30
CA ASP A 10 4.25 -21.81 -42.91
C ASP A 10 5.23 -21.54 -44.08
N GLN A 11 6.10 -20.54 -43.94
CA GLN A 11 7.52 -20.64 -44.36
C GLN A 11 8.41 -19.51 -43.82
N THR A 12 9.51 -19.97 -43.21
CA THR A 12 10.70 -19.28 -42.69
C THR A 12 11.47 -18.40 -43.68
N HIS A 13 12.01 -17.26 -43.23
CA HIS A 13 13.44 -16.91 -43.38
C HIS A 13 13.87 -15.66 -42.58
N ALA A 14 15.06 -15.77 -41.99
CA ALA A 14 15.74 -14.77 -41.18
C ALA A 14 16.35 -13.60 -41.98
N ARG A 15 16.36 -12.38 -41.41
CA ARG A 15 17.52 -11.48 -41.27
C ARG A 15 17.14 -10.09 -40.72
N GLY A 16 17.75 -9.73 -39.58
CA GLY A 16 18.58 -8.53 -39.48
C GLY A 16 17.94 -7.13 -39.40
N THR A 17 18.08 -6.53 -38.20
CA THR A 17 18.40 -5.11 -37.93
C THR A 17 17.37 -4.01 -38.27
N ARG A 18 16.75 -3.45 -37.22
CA ARG A 18 16.96 -2.08 -36.68
C ARG A 18 15.76 -1.69 -35.79
N ARG A 19 15.91 -1.84 -34.47
CA ARG A 19 15.02 -1.20 -33.49
C ARG A 19 15.29 0.31 -33.51
N ARG A 20 14.37 1.09 -34.08
CA ARG A 20 14.26 2.52 -33.82
C ARG A 20 13.38 2.71 -32.58
N SER A 21 14.01 3.17 -31.51
CA SER A 21 13.36 3.72 -30.34
C SER A 21 12.60 4.98 -30.72
N LEU A 22 11.30 5.03 -30.49
CA LEU A 22 10.51 6.26 -30.56
C LEU A 22 9.52 6.29 -29.40
N LEU A 23 9.42 7.50 -28.82
CA LEU A 23 8.49 8.00 -27.81
C LEU A 23 8.82 7.72 -26.33
N LYS A 24 9.79 8.52 -25.83
CA LYS A 24 9.66 9.17 -24.52
C LYS A 24 8.81 10.43 -24.72
N ALA A 25 7.56 10.42 -24.28
CA ALA A 25 6.79 11.62 -24.02
C ALA A 25 6.70 11.77 -22.49
N GLY A 26 7.45 12.73 -21.95
CA GLY A 26 7.44 13.05 -20.52
C GLY A 26 6.13 13.72 -20.14
N LEU A 27 5.36 13.07 -19.29
CA LEU A 27 4.23 13.68 -18.60
C LEU A 27 4.79 14.33 -17.33
N ALA A 28 4.58 15.64 -17.19
CA ALA A 28 4.99 16.41 -16.02
C ALA A 28 4.22 15.94 -14.77
N LEU A 29 4.95 15.71 -13.68
CA LEU A 29 4.44 15.32 -12.36
C LEU A 29 3.74 16.51 -11.66
N PRO A 30 2.60 16.32 -10.97
CA PRO A 30 2.04 17.36 -10.12
C PRO A 30 2.91 17.55 -8.86
N LEU A 31 3.21 18.81 -8.54
CA LEU A 31 4.06 19.32 -7.45
C LEU A 31 3.58 19.00 -6.00
N GLY A 32 2.69 18.03 -5.80
CA GLY A 32 2.06 17.75 -4.50
C GLY A 32 2.74 16.69 -3.62
N THR A 33 3.52 15.78 -4.20
CA THR A 33 4.10 14.62 -3.48
C THR A 33 5.50 14.87 -2.90
N SER A 34 6.22 15.88 -3.40
CA SER A 34 7.63 16.14 -3.04
C SER A 34 7.86 16.76 -1.65
N ALA A 35 6.80 17.07 -0.89
CA ALA A 35 6.90 17.71 0.43
C ALA A 35 6.42 16.81 1.59
N LEU A 36 5.83 15.65 1.32
CA LEU A 36 5.09 14.88 2.34
C LEU A 36 6.01 14.08 3.28
N LEU A 37 7.14 13.53 2.80
CA LEU A 37 8.00 12.69 3.63
C LEU A 37 9.04 13.47 4.47
N ALA A 38 9.40 14.68 4.04
CA ALA A 38 10.42 15.52 4.69
C ALA A 38 9.87 16.45 5.79
N ALA A 39 8.55 16.71 5.80
CA ALA A 39 7.94 17.74 6.64
C ALA A 39 7.61 17.24 8.07
N CYS A 40 8.61 16.79 8.84
CA CYS A 40 8.49 16.57 10.28
C CYS A 40 9.80 16.83 11.06
N GLY A 41 10.75 17.59 10.49
CA GLY A 41 11.99 17.99 11.15
C GLY A 41 12.01 19.48 11.52
N GLY A 42 11.64 19.82 12.76
CA GLY A 42 12.06 21.06 13.42
C GLY A 42 11.03 22.20 13.52
N GLY A 43 10.67 22.55 14.76
CA GLY A 43 9.95 23.78 15.11
C GLY A 43 10.89 24.92 15.50
N GLY A 44 10.46 26.16 15.29
CA GLY A 44 11.15 27.37 15.75
C GLY A 44 10.44 28.66 15.30
N SER A 45 9.80 29.34 16.26
CA SER A 45 9.07 30.61 16.11
C SER A 45 10.01 31.83 16.06
N SER A 46 9.71 32.82 15.21
CA SER A 46 9.79 34.25 15.58
C SER A 46 9.09 35.15 14.56
N SER A 47 8.28 36.06 15.11
CA SER A 47 7.51 37.14 14.50
C SER A 47 8.36 38.29 13.94
N GLY A 48 7.86 38.97 12.90
CA GLY A 48 8.30 40.31 12.48
C GLY A 48 7.44 40.88 11.35
N PHE A 49 6.84 42.05 11.58
CA PHE A 49 5.82 42.70 10.74
C PHE A 49 6.43 43.85 9.90
N SER A 50 5.98 43.97 8.63
CA SER A 50 5.95 45.14 7.70
C SER A 50 7.24 45.80 7.17
N PRO A 51 7.21 46.55 6.02
CA PRO A 51 6.09 46.90 5.13
C PRO A 51 6.30 46.55 3.62
N THR A 52 5.20 46.66 2.85
CA THR A 52 5.10 46.51 1.38
C THR A 52 5.94 47.49 0.56
N PRO A 53 6.53 47.05 -0.57
CA PRO A 53 6.81 47.91 -1.71
C PRO A 53 6.04 47.52 -2.98
N VAL A 54 5.84 48.56 -3.78
CA VAL A 54 5.19 48.71 -5.09
C VAL A 54 5.40 47.53 -6.07
N ALA A 55 4.30 47.14 -6.73
CA ALA A 55 4.25 46.08 -7.73
C ALA A 55 5.07 46.42 -8.98
N VAL A 56 6.11 45.62 -9.24
CA VAL A 56 6.77 45.49 -10.53
C VAL A 56 6.46 44.08 -11.04
N ALA A 57 6.01 43.96 -12.28
CA ALA A 57 5.69 42.68 -12.89
C ALA A 57 6.91 41.72 -12.80
N PRO A 58 6.74 40.47 -12.35
CA PRO A 58 7.85 39.54 -12.23
C PRO A 58 8.39 39.21 -13.63
N PRO A 59 9.72 39.10 -13.80
CA PRO A 59 10.29 38.61 -15.05
C PRO A 59 9.80 37.18 -15.34
N PRO A 60 9.70 36.78 -16.62
CA PRO A 60 9.28 35.44 -16.99
C PRO A 60 10.15 34.39 -16.28
N SER A 61 9.50 33.42 -15.63
CA SER A 61 10.18 32.35 -14.92
C SER A 61 11.16 31.65 -15.86
N PRO A 62 12.43 31.44 -15.46
CA PRO A 62 13.35 30.63 -16.24
C PRO A 62 12.76 29.23 -16.41
N ALA A 63 12.85 28.70 -17.63
CA ALA A 63 12.44 27.34 -17.95
C ALA A 63 13.03 26.38 -16.91
N VAL A 64 12.17 25.58 -16.29
CA VAL A 64 12.57 24.54 -15.34
C VAL A 64 13.42 23.54 -16.12
N VAL A 65 14.74 23.61 -15.93
CA VAL A 65 15.66 22.58 -16.39
C VAL A 65 15.29 21.33 -15.58
N PRO A 66 14.89 20.21 -16.21
CA PRO A 66 14.61 18.98 -15.49
C PRO A 66 15.86 18.60 -14.71
N THR A 67 15.75 18.48 -13.39
CA THR A 67 16.81 17.91 -12.57
C THR A 67 17.11 16.51 -13.10
N PRO A 68 18.39 16.18 -13.33
CA PRO A 68 18.76 14.82 -13.69
C PRO A 68 18.23 13.86 -12.62
N PRO A 69 17.83 12.62 -12.99
CA PRO A 69 17.45 11.61 -12.02
C PRO A 69 18.57 11.50 -10.99
N VAL A 70 18.21 11.65 -9.70
CA VAL A 70 19.13 11.41 -8.60
C VAL A 70 19.54 9.94 -8.71
N ASP A 71 20.86 9.69 -8.72
CA ASP A 71 21.38 8.33 -8.79
C ASP A 71 20.71 7.46 -7.70
N PRO A 72 20.35 6.20 -8.01
CA PRO A 72 19.83 5.28 -7.02
C PRO A 72 20.84 5.17 -5.87
N PRO A 73 20.36 4.99 -4.62
CA PRO A 73 21.25 4.77 -3.49
C PRO A 73 22.21 3.60 -3.80
N PRO A 74 23.47 3.64 -3.33
CA PRO A 74 24.40 2.56 -3.56
C PRO A 74 23.86 1.25 -2.95
N PRO A 75 24.06 0.10 -3.62
CA PRO A 75 23.58 -1.19 -3.13
C PRO A 75 24.14 -1.49 -1.73
N ARG A 76 23.24 -1.90 -0.82
CA ARG A 76 23.61 -2.19 0.56
C ARG A 76 24.45 -3.47 0.66
N PRO A 77 25.49 -3.50 1.49
CA PRO A 77 26.21 -4.73 1.81
C PRO A 77 25.25 -5.73 2.50
N VAL A 78 25.21 -6.97 2.02
CA VAL A 78 24.47 -8.05 2.68
C VAL A 78 25.22 -8.41 3.97
N GLU A 79 24.75 -7.93 5.13
CA GLU A 79 25.39 -8.17 6.44
C GLU A 79 25.38 -9.65 6.83
N LYS A 80 24.33 -10.38 6.45
CA LYS A 80 24.12 -11.81 6.68
C LYS A 80 22.90 -12.23 5.86
N ALA A 81 22.95 -13.40 5.21
CA ALA A 81 21.77 -13.96 4.56
C ALA A 81 20.66 -14.17 5.61
N VAL A 82 19.56 -13.43 5.47
CA VAL A 82 18.35 -13.62 6.27
C VAL A 82 17.72 -14.94 5.84
N LYS A 83 17.46 -15.82 6.80
CA LYS A 83 16.84 -17.13 6.54
C LYS A 83 15.56 -17.32 7.31
N ASN A 84 15.49 -16.79 8.53
CA ASN A 84 14.36 -17.05 9.41
C ASN A 84 13.53 -15.77 9.55
N VAL A 85 12.32 -15.78 8.99
CA VAL A 85 11.40 -14.65 9.01
C VAL A 85 10.29 -14.91 10.01
N ARG A 86 9.92 -13.87 10.75
CA ARG A 86 8.74 -13.83 11.61
C ARG A 86 7.75 -12.79 11.09
N VAL A 87 6.47 -13.11 11.16
CA VAL A 87 5.39 -12.17 10.84
C VAL A 87 4.45 -12.07 12.03
N LEU A 88 4.34 -10.86 12.56
CA LEU A 88 3.29 -10.45 13.49
C LEU A 88 2.16 -9.82 12.68
N ASN A 89 1.06 -10.55 12.51
CA ASN A 89 -0.04 -10.18 11.65
C ASN A 89 -1.25 -9.77 12.52
N LEU A 90 -1.55 -8.46 12.57
CA LEU A 90 -2.65 -7.94 13.37
C LEU A 90 -3.95 -8.06 12.57
N GLN A 91 -4.79 -9.04 12.93
CA GLN A 91 -6.17 -9.06 12.50
C GLN A 91 -6.91 -7.97 13.24
N THR A 92 -7.53 -7.04 12.51
CA THR A 92 -8.39 -6.02 13.08
C THR A 92 -9.39 -5.56 12.05
N PRO A 93 -10.66 -5.33 12.40
CA PRO A 93 -11.59 -4.74 11.46
C PRO A 93 -11.08 -3.34 11.09
N SER A 94 -10.97 -3.04 9.81
CA SER A 94 -10.67 -1.69 9.31
C SER A 94 -11.81 -0.72 9.61
N THR A 95 -13.03 -1.26 9.77
CA THR A 95 -14.24 -0.55 10.23
C THR A 95 -14.50 -0.72 11.73
N ALA A 96 -13.55 -1.26 12.51
CA ALA A 96 -13.73 -1.43 13.95
C ALA A 96 -14.12 -0.07 14.51
N PRO A 97 -15.31 0.05 15.14
CA PRO A 97 -15.77 1.33 15.64
C PRO A 97 -14.82 1.72 16.76
N LEU A 98 -13.82 2.55 16.45
CA LEU A 98 -13.36 3.47 17.46
C LEU A 98 -14.57 4.36 17.73
N PRO A 99 -15.12 4.35 18.95
CA PRO A 99 -16.35 5.04 19.30
C PRO A 99 -16.04 6.53 19.33
N ASP A 100 -15.95 7.13 18.15
CA ASP A 100 -15.50 8.49 18.05
C ASP A 100 -16.17 9.19 16.88
N GLN A 101 -17.40 9.65 17.12
CA GLN A 101 -18.04 10.62 16.26
C GLN A 101 -17.47 12.00 16.58
N ARG A 102 -17.16 12.78 15.54
CA ARG A 102 -16.74 14.17 15.68
C ARG A 102 -17.83 14.95 16.42
N LEU A 103 -17.46 15.69 17.47
CA LEU A 103 -18.42 16.51 18.21
C LEU A 103 -18.94 17.66 17.34
N LYS A 104 -20.14 18.16 17.65
CA LYS A 104 -20.81 19.20 16.86
C LYS A 104 -19.92 20.41 16.56
N ASP A 105 -19.15 20.89 17.52
CA ASP A 105 -18.33 22.10 17.36
C ASP A 105 -16.81 21.80 17.40
N GLU A 106 -16.41 20.53 17.30
CA GLU A 106 -14.99 20.13 17.26
C GLU A 106 -14.39 20.43 15.87
N ALA A 107 -13.21 21.04 15.82
CA ALA A 107 -12.46 21.24 14.58
C ALA A 107 -12.04 19.89 13.96
N ILE A 108 -12.04 19.79 12.64
CA ILE A 108 -11.77 18.53 11.94
C ILE A 108 -10.36 17.99 12.27
N GLU A 109 -9.38 18.87 12.44
CA GLU A 109 -8.00 18.49 12.76
C GLU A 109 -7.87 17.97 14.20
N THR A 110 -8.66 18.50 15.14
CA THR A 110 -8.69 18.03 16.53
C THR A 110 -9.28 16.62 16.60
N TYR A 111 -10.41 16.42 15.93
CA TYR A 111 -11.05 15.11 15.80
C TYR A 111 -10.11 14.08 15.16
N THR A 112 -9.51 14.44 14.02
CA THR A 112 -8.62 13.56 13.26
C THR A 112 -7.42 13.11 14.09
N ARG A 113 -6.77 14.04 14.82
CA ARG A 113 -5.66 13.68 15.73
C ARG A 113 -6.08 12.70 16.80
N ARG A 114 -7.26 12.91 17.40
CA ARG A 114 -7.78 12.06 18.48
C ARG A 114 -8.06 10.65 18.00
N ALA A 115 -8.70 10.51 16.82
CA ALA A 115 -8.96 9.22 16.18
C ALA A 115 -7.66 8.48 15.83
N LEU A 116 -6.66 9.17 15.25
CA LEU A 116 -5.37 8.58 14.89
C LEU A 116 -4.54 8.19 16.13
N GLN A 117 -4.60 8.97 17.21
CA GLN A 117 -3.94 8.64 18.46
C GLN A 117 -4.46 7.34 19.07
N ALA A 118 -5.77 7.08 18.99
CA ALA A 118 -6.35 5.82 19.46
C ALA A 118 -5.84 4.61 18.67
N LYS A 119 -5.71 4.75 17.34
CA LYS A 119 -5.12 3.73 16.46
C LYS A 119 -3.64 3.50 16.77
N PHE A 120 -2.88 4.56 17.02
CA PHE A 120 -1.49 4.45 17.48
C PHE A 120 -1.37 3.67 18.79
N ASN A 121 -2.21 3.97 19.78
CA ASN A 121 -2.21 3.26 21.07
C ASN A 121 -2.46 1.75 20.87
N LEU A 122 -3.43 1.40 20.01
CA LEU A 122 -3.73 0.00 19.70
C LEU A 122 -2.52 -0.72 19.07
N LEU A 123 -1.85 -0.11 18.09
CA LEU A 123 -0.66 -0.72 17.49
C LEU A 123 0.51 -0.84 18.47
N SER A 124 0.69 0.17 19.32
CA SER A 124 1.70 0.15 20.38
C SER A 124 1.47 -1.01 21.35
N ASP A 125 0.23 -1.20 21.81
CA ASP A 125 -0.15 -2.28 22.71
C ASP A 125 -0.02 -3.66 22.05
N ALA A 126 -0.38 -3.76 20.77
CA ALA A 126 -0.23 -4.97 19.97
C ALA A 126 1.25 -5.39 19.88
N LEU A 127 2.11 -4.49 19.42
CA LEU A 127 3.54 -4.75 19.28
C LEU A 127 4.21 -5.07 20.62
N ALA A 128 3.85 -4.35 21.69
CA ALA A 128 4.39 -4.61 23.02
C ALA A 128 4.07 -6.04 23.52
N GLN A 129 2.91 -6.58 23.13
CA GLN A 129 2.52 -7.96 23.47
C GLN A 129 3.15 -9.00 22.52
N GLY A 130 3.25 -8.70 21.23
CA GLY A 130 3.82 -9.60 20.22
C GLY A 130 5.35 -9.69 20.21
N LEU A 131 6.04 -8.66 20.71
CA LEU A 131 7.50 -8.61 20.81
C LEU A 131 7.98 -8.64 22.27
N PRO A 132 7.73 -9.74 23.03
CA PRO A 132 8.29 -9.85 24.37
C PRO A 132 9.81 -9.89 24.29
N LYS A 133 10.48 -9.15 25.20
CA LYS A 133 11.94 -9.13 25.30
C LYS A 133 12.45 -10.59 25.43
N LYS A 134 13.41 -10.99 24.58
CA LYS A 134 13.93 -12.37 24.40
C LYS A 134 13.06 -13.32 23.56
N SER A 135 12.41 -12.83 22.51
CA SER A 135 11.79 -13.67 21.48
C SER A 135 12.80 -14.59 20.79
N ALA A 136 12.31 -15.67 20.16
CA ALA A 136 13.11 -16.61 19.38
C ALA A 136 14.05 -15.88 18.38
N PRO A 137 15.25 -16.43 18.09
CA PRO A 137 16.20 -15.79 17.19
C PRO A 137 15.65 -15.78 15.76
N THR A 138 15.09 -14.64 15.34
CA THR A 138 14.69 -14.37 13.95
C THR A 138 15.67 -13.39 13.34
N ASP A 139 15.99 -13.58 12.07
CA ASP A 139 16.85 -12.63 11.37
C ASP A 139 16.08 -11.34 11.01
N LEU A 140 14.76 -11.43 10.80
CA LEU A 140 13.85 -10.31 10.53
C LEU A 140 12.42 -10.60 11.01
N CYS A 141 11.80 -9.62 11.66
CA CYS A 141 10.38 -9.61 11.99
C CYS A 141 9.64 -8.54 11.18
N PHE A 142 8.52 -8.91 10.55
CA PHE A 142 7.56 -7.97 9.99
C PHE A 142 6.38 -7.80 10.94
N PHE A 143 5.88 -6.58 11.07
CA PHE A 143 4.58 -6.31 11.69
C PHE A 143 3.63 -5.75 10.64
N VAL A 144 2.52 -6.45 10.43
CA VAL A 144 1.61 -6.23 9.30
C VAL A 144 0.20 -5.94 9.82
N VAL A 145 -0.43 -4.93 9.26
CA VAL A 145 -1.76 -4.41 9.64
C VAL A 145 -2.55 -4.16 8.34
N PRO A 146 -3.89 -4.32 8.32
CA PRO A 146 -4.66 -4.34 7.06
C PRO A 146 -4.80 -2.98 6.36
N GLU A 147 -5.37 -3.01 5.16
CA GLU A 147 -5.83 -1.80 4.44
C GLU A 147 -6.82 -1.00 5.29
N PHE A 148 -6.78 0.33 5.17
CA PHE A 148 -7.63 1.30 5.85
C PHE A 148 -7.49 1.37 7.37
N PHE A 149 -6.52 0.68 7.97
CA PHE A 149 -6.31 0.75 9.41
C PHE A 149 -6.16 2.19 9.91
N TRP A 150 -5.49 3.08 9.16
CA TRP A 150 -5.31 4.48 9.56
C TRP A 150 -6.47 5.40 9.17
N ASN A 151 -7.46 4.91 8.40
CA ASN A 151 -8.55 5.77 7.94
C ASN A 151 -9.35 6.33 9.10
N VAL A 152 -9.70 7.60 8.99
CA VAL A 152 -10.68 8.28 9.84
C VAL A 152 -11.96 8.44 9.01
N ASN A 153 -13.14 8.32 9.62
CA ASN A 153 -14.39 8.34 8.88
C ASN A 153 -14.58 9.67 8.12
N TRP A 154 -14.81 9.57 6.82
CA TRP A 154 -15.08 10.68 5.92
C TRP A 154 -16.39 11.42 6.23
N ASP A 155 -17.36 10.78 6.90
CA ASP A 155 -18.59 11.43 7.39
C ASP A 155 -18.32 12.60 8.35
N ALA A 156 -17.12 12.66 8.93
CA ALA A 156 -16.73 13.75 9.80
C ALA A 156 -16.46 15.05 9.04
N VAL A 157 -16.23 15.00 7.72
CA VAL A 157 -15.95 16.15 6.85
C VAL A 157 -17.26 16.85 6.47
N ARG A 158 -17.30 18.18 6.62
CA ARG A 158 -18.55 18.95 6.47
C ARG A 158 -18.58 19.93 5.30
N ASN A 159 -17.46 20.17 4.63
CA ASN A 159 -17.37 21.07 3.49
C ASN A 159 -16.06 20.82 2.74
N GLU A 160 -15.91 21.48 1.59
CA GLU A 160 -14.74 21.32 0.73
C GLU A 160 -13.45 21.81 1.40
N GLU A 161 -13.51 22.87 2.21
CA GLU A 161 -12.35 23.40 2.95
C GLU A 161 -11.80 22.37 3.94
N GLU A 162 -12.68 21.64 4.61
CA GLU A 162 -12.31 20.60 5.56
C GLU A 162 -11.67 19.38 4.89
N ILE A 163 -11.95 19.07 3.62
CA ILE A 163 -11.27 17.97 2.90
C ILE A 163 -9.75 18.17 2.94
N LYS A 164 -9.28 19.38 2.65
CA LYS A 164 -7.84 19.69 2.67
C LYS A 164 -7.25 19.60 4.07
N ALA A 165 -7.94 20.17 5.06
CA ALA A 165 -7.49 20.16 6.46
C ALA A 165 -7.41 18.73 7.02
N PHE A 166 -8.44 17.91 6.73
CA PHE A 166 -8.51 16.50 7.07
C PHE A 166 -7.37 15.71 6.43
N SER A 167 -7.26 15.74 5.09
CA SER A 167 -6.22 15.02 4.36
C SER A 167 -4.81 15.40 4.83
N THR A 168 -4.55 16.68 5.04
CA THR A 168 -3.25 17.17 5.51
C THR A 168 -2.95 16.66 6.93
N THR A 169 -3.94 16.70 7.82
CA THR A 169 -3.79 16.20 9.20
C THR A 169 -3.53 14.70 9.21
N CYS A 170 -4.27 13.92 8.43
CA CYS A 170 -4.05 12.48 8.29
C CYS A 170 -2.62 12.16 7.84
N VAL A 171 -2.11 12.82 6.79
CA VAL A 171 -0.75 12.53 6.31
C VAL A 171 0.31 12.83 7.38
N ILE A 172 0.24 14.00 8.01
CA ILE A 172 1.21 14.44 9.02
C ILE A 172 1.19 13.50 10.24
N GLU A 173 0.01 13.23 10.80
CA GLU A 173 -0.09 12.48 12.05
C GLU A 173 0.15 10.99 11.84
N VAL A 174 -0.27 10.38 10.72
CA VAL A 174 0.06 8.98 10.41
C VAL A 174 1.57 8.82 10.29
N GLN A 175 2.27 9.70 9.58
CA GLN A 175 3.72 9.63 9.47
C GLN A 175 4.40 9.75 10.85
N LYS A 176 3.96 10.71 11.67
CA LYS A 176 4.46 10.92 13.04
C LYS A 176 4.21 9.69 13.91
N HIS A 177 3.03 9.09 13.85
CA HIS A 177 2.68 7.89 14.62
C HIS A 177 3.51 6.68 14.20
N VAL A 178 3.68 6.45 12.90
CA VAL A 178 4.51 5.33 12.39
C VAL A 178 5.97 5.48 12.81
N ARG A 179 6.52 6.70 12.77
CA ARG A 179 7.87 7.00 13.27
C ARG A 179 7.99 6.82 14.79
N ALA A 180 7.00 7.28 15.55
CA ALA A 180 6.97 7.09 16.99
C ALA A 180 6.88 5.60 17.34
N LEU A 181 6.08 4.83 16.59
CA LEU A 181 5.84 3.41 16.84
C LEU A 181 7.13 2.60 16.71
N ILE A 182 7.88 2.75 15.60
CA ILE A 182 9.15 2.01 15.42
C ILE A 182 10.18 2.40 16.48
N ALA A 183 10.19 3.65 16.94
CA ALA A 183 11.14 4.14 17.93
C ALA A 183 10.96 3.49 19.32
N LEU A 184 9.77 2.96 19.62
CA LEU A 184 9.52 2.20 20.86
C LEU A 184 10.25 0.85 20.90
N PHE A 185 10.68 0.34 19.75
CA PHE A 185 11.25 -1.00 19.60
C PHE A 185 12.68 -0.94 19.02
N PRO A 186 13.68 -0.46 19.79
CA PRO A 186 15.05 -0.38 19.31
C PRO A 186 15.66 -1.75 19.02
N GLN A 187 16.49 -1.83 17.97
CA GLN A 187 17.02 -3.09 17.42
C GLN A 187 17.82 -3.91 18.45
N ASP A 188 18.56 -3.27 19.34
CA ASP A 188 19.39 -3.91 20.37
C ASP A 188 18.57 -4.72 21.39
N GLN A 189 17.30 -4.37 21.58
CA GLN A 189 16.41 -5.02 22.54
C GLN A 189 15.39 -5.96 21.88
N TYR A 190 14.97 -5.66 20.65
CA TYR A 190 13.85 -6.34 19.99
C TYR A 190 14.25 -7.05 18.69
N GLY A 191 15.51 -6.96 18.27
CA GLY A 191 15.96 -7.48 16.98
C GLY A 191 15.53 -6.61 15.80
N LYS A 192 15.77 -7.10 14.58
CA LYS A 192 15.44 -6.40 13.34
C LYS A 192 13.91 -6.45 13.11
N LEU A 193 13.27 -5.28 13.05
CA LEU A 193 11.83 -5.10 12.88
C LEU A 193 11.54 -4.15 11.71
N ALA A 194 10.66 -4.57 10.81
CA ALA A 194 10.06 -3.75 9.77
C ALA A 194 8.55 -3.66 9.97
N LEU A 195 7.97 -2.46 9.78
CA LEU A 195 6.54 -2.20 9.94
C LEU A 195 5.88 -1.97 8.57
N LEU A 196 4.77 -2.66 8.34
CA LEU A 196 3.76 -2.36 7.33
C LEU A 196 2.45 -2.09 8.09
N PRO A 197 2.31 -0.94 8.77
CA PRO A 197 1.30 -0.69 9.77
C PRO A 197 -0.05 -0.31 9.16
N GLY A 198 -0.39 -0.87 7.99
CA GLY A 198 -1.66 -0.65 7.31
C GLY A 198 -1.66 0.62 6.48
N THR A 199 -2.77 0.86 5.79
CA THR A 199 -2.88 2.00 4.87
C THR A 199 -3.68 3.16 5.43
N SER A 200 -3.40 4.34 4.89
CA SER A 200 -4.16 5.58 5.08
C SER A 200 -4.67 6.06 3.73
N GLN A 201 -5.95 6.39 3.65
CA GLN A 201 -6.57 6.98 2.48
C GLN A 201 -6.89 8.46 2.73
N VAL A 202 -6.45 9.32 1.82
CA VAL A 202 -6.74 10.75 1.81
C VAL A 202 -7.13 11.23 0.41
N LEU A 203 -7.74 12.41 0.32
CA LEU A 203 -8.09 13.05 -0.95
C LEU A 203 -7.14 14.22 -1.22
N MET A 204 -6.57 14.23 -2.43
CA MET A 204 -5.75 15.32 -2.96
C MET A 204 -6.52 16.00 -4.08
N LYS A 205 -6.76 17.32 -3.96
CA LYS A 205 -7.42 18.06 -5.03
C LYS A 205 -6.57 17.98 -6.30
N GLN A 206 -7.14 17.50 -7.41
CA GLN A 206 -6.40 17.53 -8.66
C GLN A 206 -6.27 18.99 -9.10
N LEU A 207 -5.02 19.45 -9.25
CA LEU A 207 -4.71 20.71 -9.91
C LEU A 207 -4.85 20.51 -11.43
N VAL A 208 -6.06 20.21 -11.88
CA VAL A 208 -6.46 20.59 -13.24
C VAL A 208 -6.98 22.00 -13.06
N GLU A 209 -6.39 23.00 -13.73
CA GLU A 209 -6.94 24.36 -13.69
C GLU A 209 -8.44 24.26 -13.98
N PRO A 210 -9.31 24.67 -13.03
CA PRO A 210 -10.74 24.59 -13.29
C PRO A 210 -11.03 25.51 -14.47
N PRO A 211 -11.77 25.09 -15.51
CA PRO A 211 -12.42 26.06 -16.36
C PRO A 211 -13.28 26.95 -15.45
N ALA A 212 -13.22 28.27 -15.65
CA ALA A 212 -13.95 29.22 -14.83
C ALA A 212 -15.42 28.79 -14.73
N ALA A 213 -15.91 28.57 -13.51
CA ALA A 213 -17.29 28.16 -13.30
C ALA A 213 -18.24 29.22 -13.89
N PRO A 214 -19.21 28.85 -14.75
CA PRO A 214 -20.29 29.75 -15.07
C PRO A 214 -21.11 30.01 -13.79
N ALA A 215 -21.58 31.25 -13.62
CA ALA A 215 -22.39 31.63 -12.47
C ALA A 215 -23.66 30.76 -12.36
N PRO A 216 -24.15 30.43 -11.15
CA PRO A 216 -25.28 29.53 -11.00
C PRO A 216 -26.56 30.13 -11.59
N GLN A 217 -27.13 29.44 -12.58
CA GLN A 217 -28.56 29.44 -12.82
C GLN A 217 -29.08 28.20 -12.10
N GLY A 218 -30.02 28.36 -11.16
CA GLY A 218 -30.41 27.38 -10.12
C GLY A 218 -31.00 26.03 -10.59
N GLY A 219 -30.28 25.30 -11.43
CA GLY A 219 -30.51 23.90 -11.76
C GLY A 219 -29.52 22.96 -11.03
N PRO A 220 -29.75 21.65 -11.07
CA PRO A 220 -28.83 20.66 -10.50
C PRO A 220 -27.46 20.74 -11.18
N VAL A 221 -26.39 20.65 -10.39
CA VAL A 221 -25.01 20.53 -10.89
C VAL A 221 -24.92 19.22 -11.66
N LYS A 222 -24.36 19.25 -12.87
CA LYS A 222 -24.15 18.04 -13.65
C LYS A 222 -22.98 17.25 -13.08
N ASP A 223 -22.99 15.93 -13.22
CA ASP A 223 -21.95 15.07 -12.68
C ASP A 223 -20.55 15.42 -13.22
N GLU A 224 -20.44 15.83 -14.48
CA GLU A 224 -19.18 16.29 -15.08
C GLU A 224 -18.64 17.60 -14.48
N ASP A 225 -19.50 18.40 -13.85
CA ASP A 225 -19.14 19.69 -13.24
C ASP A 225 -18.69 19.54 -11.78
N LEU A 226 -18.80 18.32 -11.21
CA LEU A 226 -18.39 18.05 -9.83
C LEU A 226 -16.85 18.22 -9.64
N PRO A 227 -16.41 18.63 -8.44
CA PRO A 227 -14.99 18.82 -8.13
C PRO A 227 -14.17 17.52 -8.26
N PRO A 228 -13.07 17.52 -9.05
CA PRO A 228 -12.23 16.34 -9.21
C PRO A 228 -11.13 16.22 -8.14
N TYR A 229 -10.98 15.01 -7.62
CA TYR A 229 -9.96 14.61 -6.65
C TYR A 229 -9.21 13.37 -7.12
N GLU A 230 -7.99 13.22 -6.61
CA GLU A 230 -7.23 11.99 -6.65
C GLU A 230 -7.16 11.41 -5.24
N ALA A 231 -7.45 10.12 -5.10
CA ALA A 231 -7.24 9.41 -3.84
C ALA A 231 -5.77 9.02 -3.70
N LEU A 232 -5.21 9.26 -2.52
CA LEU A 232 -3.94 8.69 -2.09
C LEU A 232 -4.24 7.69 -0.97
N ASN A 233 -4.31 6.41 -1.32
CA ASN A 233 -4.34 5.30 -0.37
C ASN A 233 -2.92 4.70 -0.35
N TYR A 234 -2.24 4.69 0.80
CA TYR A 234 -0.82 4.34 0.84
C TYR A 234 -0.45 3.63 2.14
N VAL A 235 0.55 2.75 2.06
CA VAL A 235 1.26 2.22 3.22
C VAL A 235 2.58 2.97 3.40
N LEU A 236 2.96 3.20 4.66
CA LEU A 236 4.31 3.61 5.02
C LEU A 236 5.09 2.39 5.50
N VAL A 237 6.30 2.22 5.01
CA VAL A 237 7.21 1.15 5.44
C VAL A 237 8.41 1.75 6.11
N ILE A 238 8.71 1.29 7.33
CA ILE A 238 9.78 1.79 8.18
C ILE A 238 10.40 0.63 8.95
N ASP A 239 11.66 0.79 9.35
CA ASP A 239 12.37 -0.22 10.12
C ASP A 239 13.25 0.38 11.24
N ASN A 240 13.69 -0.46 12.18
CA ASN A 240 14.50 -0.06 13.33
C ASN A 240 16.02 -0.24 13.14
N PHE A 241 16.48 -0.71 11.98
CA PHE A 241 17.86 -1.17 11.77
C PHE A 241 18.62 -0.41 10.68
N SER A 242 17.92 0.14 9.69
CA SER A 242 18.45 1.00 8.64
C SER A 242 19.09 2.24 9.27
N LYS A 243 20.19 2.68 8.68
CA LYS A 243 20.94 3.85 9.13
C LYS A 243 20.01 5.05 9.26
N ALA A 244 20.01 5.69 10.43
CA ALA A 244 19.22 6.89 10.67
C ALA A 244 19.67 8.05 9.77
N ASN A 245 18.71 8.90 9.41
CA ASN A 245 18.92 10.18 8.75
C ASN A 245 19.77 11.12 9.63
N PRO A 246 20.35 12.19 9.05
CA PRO A 246 21.10 13.19 9.81
C PRO A 246 20.31 13.85 10.95
N ASP A 247 18.98 13.92 10.84
CA ASP A 247 18.08 14.45 11.87
C ASP A 247 17.71 13.43 12.97
N GLY A 248 18.26 12.22 12.90
CA GLY A 248 17.99 11.11 13.83
C GLY A 248 16.74 10.29 13.49
N SER A 249 15.95 10.68 12.50
CA SER A 249 14.78 9.92 12.07
C SER A 249 15.20 8.65 11.29
N ARG A 250 14.40 7.58 11.35
CA ARG A 250 14.64 6.39 10.51
C ARG A 250 14.22 6.64 9.06
N PRO A 251 14.84 5.99 8.07
CA PRO A 251 14.33 6.02 6.70
C PRO A 251 12.89 5.52 6.61
N ILE A 252 12.12 6.03 5.66
CA ILE A 252 10.71 5.64 5.50
C ILE A 252 10.32 5.65 4.02
N ALA A 253 9.67 4.57 3.59
CA ALA A 253 9.16 4.42 2.23
C ALA A 253 7.63 4.58 2.22
N MET A 254 7.09 5.08 1.12
CA MET A 254 5.67 5.17 0.85
C MET A 254 5.35 4.35 -0.39
N TRP A 255 4.44 3.40 -0.27
CA TRP A 255 3.88 2.67 -1.38
C TRP A 255 2.40 3.03 -1.56
N PRO A 256 2.02 3.78 -2.62
CA PRO A 256 0.64 4.13 -2.88
C PRO A 256 -0.09 2.95 -3.54
N LYS A 257 -1.42 2.88 -3.43
CA LYS A 257 -2.38 2.08 -4.22
C LYS A 257 -2.73 2.82 -5.51
N ARG A 258 -2.93 2.10 -6.61
CA ARG A 258 -3.20 2.70 -7.93
C ARG A 258 -4.66 2.56 -8.31
N ASN A 259 -5.23 1.38 -8.14
CA ASN A 259 -6.59 1.08 -8.57
C ASN A 259 -7.56 1.43 -7.44
N VAL A 260 -8.25 2.57 -7.54
CA VAL A 260 -9.18 3.05 -6.51
C VAL A 260 -10.53 2.36 -6.68
N SER A 261 -11.06 1.81 -5.58
CA SER A 261 -12.42 1.26 -5.58
C SER A 261 -13.42 2.30 -5.10
N TRP A 262 -14.65 2.21 -5.59
CA TRP A 262 -15.75 3.04 -5.08
C TRP A 262 -16.09 2.70 -3.61
N ILE A 263 -15.86 1.46 -3.17
CA ILE A 263 -16.05 1.06 -1.76
C ILE A 263 -15.08 1.77 -0.82
N ASP A 264 -13.98 2.31 -1.35
CA ASP A 264 -12.99 2.99 -0.52
C ASP A 264 -13.56 4.27 0.14
N PHE A 265 -14.75 4.74 -0.29
CA PHE A 265 -15.42 5.95 0.24
C PHE A 265 -16.84 5.69 0.76
N ASP A 266 -17.19 4.43 1.07
CA ASP A 266 -18.49 4.03 1.65
C ASP A 266 -19.71 4.52 0.84
N THR A 267 -19.70 4.28 -0.47
CA THR A 267 -20.79 4.72 -1.37
C THR A 267 -21.58 3.54 -1.88
N ASP A 268 -22.90 3.53 -1.74
CA ASP A 268 -23.74 2.50 -2.35
C ASP A 268 -23.80 2.69 -3.87
N GLY A 269 -22.93 1.99 -4.60
CA GLY A 269 -22.91 1.94 -6.06
C GLY A 269 -22.14 3.10 -6.70
N GLY A 270 -20.83 2.90 -6.92
CA GLY A 270 -19.99 3.85 -7.63
C GLY A 270 -20.50 4.11 -9.06
N THR A 271 -21.00 5.32 -9.31
CA THR A 271 -21.34 5.75 -10.66
C THR A 271 -20.07 6.19 -11.36
N GLN A 272 -19.76 5.59 -12.51
CA GLN A 272 -18.60 5.99 -13.30
C GLN A 272 -18.93 7.24 -14.14
N VAL A 273 -18.08 8.26 -14.01
CA VAL A 273 -18.19 9.52 -14.77
C VAL A 273 -16.92 9.69 -15.61
N LEU A 274 -17.09 10.08 -16.88
CA LEU A 274 -15.98 10.44 -17.76
C LEU A 274 -15.82 11.97 -17.78
N LYS A 275 -14.62 12.45 -17.43
CA LYS A 275 -14.25 13.87 -17.46
C LYS A 275 -12.84 14.01 -18.01
N ASP A 276 -12.67 14.85 -19.03
CA ASP A 276 -11.37 15.11 -19.67
C ASP A 276 -10.63 13.84 -20.12
N GLY A 277 -11.37 12.85 -20.62
CA GLY A 277 -10.83 11.57 -21.08
C GLY A 277 -10.36 10.63 -19.95
N ARG A 278 -10.65 10.96 -18.69
CA ARG A 278 -10.34 10.13 -17.52
C ARG A 278 -11.63 9.61 -16.87
N ALA A 279 -11.52 8.44 -16.26
CA ALA A 279 -12.62 7.81 -15.54
C ALA A 279 -12.55 8.12 -14.04
N TYR A 280 -13.70 8.51 -13.48
CA TYR A 280 -13.87 8.84 -12.08
C TYR A 280 -15.01 8.04 -11.48
N TRP A 281 -14.91 7.76 -10.18
CA TRP A 281 -16.07 7.41 -9.36
C TRP A 281 -16.72 8.70 -8.89
N LYS A 282 -18.04 8.86 -9.12
CA LYS A 282 -18.85 9.80 -8.36
C LYS A 282 -19.05 9.20 -6.97
N VAL A 283 -18.65 9.94 -5.94
CA VAL A 283 -18.77 9.51 -4.56
C VAL A 283 -19.45 10.58 -3.72
N LEU A 284 -20.21 10.12 -2.72
CA LEU A 284 -20.82 10.95 -1.70
C LEU A 284 -19.95 10.91 -0.45
N LEU A 285 -19.23 11.99 -0.18
CA LEU A 285 -18.40 12.15 1.01
C LEU A 285 -19.22 12.81 2.12
N GLY A 286 -19.89 12.00 2.93
CA GLY A 286 -20.89 12.47 3.89
C GLY A 286 -22.09 13.12 3.17
N HIS A 287 -21.99 14.42 2.86
CA HIS A 287 -23.01 15.16 2.11
C HIS A 287 -22.45 15.93 0.89
N LEU A 288 -21.21 15.66 0.50
CA LEU A 288 -20.55 16.31 -0.63
C LEU A 288 -20.43 15.35 -1.81
N ASP A 289 -21.02 15.71 -2.94
CA ASP A 289 -20.76 15.02 -4.20
C ASP A 289 -19.40 15.46 -4.78
N ILE A 290 -18.52 14.50 -5.03
CA ILE A 290 -17.21 14.73 -5.65
C ILE A 290 -16.90 13.63 -6.69
N LEU A 291 -15.89 13.90 -7.53
CA LEU A 291 -15.33 12.90 -8.43
C LEU A 291 -13.97 12.43 -7.91
N VAL A 292 -13.74 11.12 -7.83
CA VAL A 292 -12.46 10.53 -7.46
C VAL A 292 -11.89 9.73 -8.61
N LEU A 293 -10.65 10.05 -9.01
CA LEU A 293 -9.97 9.39 -10.12
C LEU A 293 -9.81 7.88 -9.85
N MET A 294 -10.23 7.04 -10.81
CA MET A 294 -10.21 5.58 -10.64
C MET A 294 -8.80 4.97 -10.65
N GLU A 295 -7.87 5.60 -11.37
CA GLU A 295 -6.46 5.19 -11.43
C GLU A 295 -5.57 6.33 -10.92
N SER A 296 -5.09 6.21 -9.68
CA SER A 296 -4.16 7.19 -9.11
C SER A 296 -2.87 7.28 -9.94
N THR A 297 -2.34 8.49 -10.03
CA THR A 297 -1.09 8.84 -10.71
C THR A 297 0.09 8.96 -9.74
N THR A 298 -0.16 8.77 -8.44
CA THR A 298 0.84 8.91 -7.40
C THR A 298 1.89 7.79 -7.48
N THR A 299 3.16 8.16 -7.34
CA THR A 299 4.30 7.25 -7.40
C THR A 299 4.88 6.98 -6.01
N ALA A 300 5.55 5.84 -5.87
CA ALA A 300 6.30 5.51 -4.68
C ALA A 300 7.45 6.51 -4.42
N ALA A 301 7.73 6.72 -3.15
CA ALA A 301 8.80 7.59 -2.70
C ALA A 301 9.46 7.02 -1.44
N TYR A 302 10.73 7.33 -1.27
CA TYR A 302 11.52 6.91 -0.12
C TYR A 302 12.31 8.09 0.43
N TYR A 303 12.41 8.22 1.75
CA TYR A 303 13.20 9.27 2.40
C TYR A 303 14.31 8.65 3.24
N ALA A 304 15.56 8.94 2.85
CA ALA A 304 16.77 8.42 3.48
C ALA A 304 17.93 9.42 3.34
N ASP A 305 18.96 9.30 4.19
CA ASP A 305 20.11 10.20 4.25
C ASP A 305 19.75 11.71 4.19
N GLY A 306 18.57 12.07 4.73
CA GLY A 306 18.05 13.44 4.72
C GLY A 306 17.46 13.91 3.39
N LYS A 307 17.26 13.02 2.41
CA LYS A 307 16.79 13.33 1.05
C LYS A 307 15.63 12.42 0.62
N GLN A 308 14.82 12.91 -0.31
CA GLN A 308 13.78 12.13 -0.96
C GLN A 308 14.28 11.51 -2.26
N TYR A 309 13.93 10.25 -2.47
CA TYR A 309 14.21 9.42 -3.64
C TYR A 309 12.90 8.96 -4.28
N THR A 310 12.95 8.71 -5.58
CA THR A 310 11.84 8.09 -6.33
C THR A 310 11.93 6.57 -6.24
N GLY A 311 10.77 5.91 -6.13
CA GLY A 311 10.70 4.44 -6.03
C GLY A 311 10.49 3.96 -4.61
N PHE A 312 10.58 2.64 -4.43
CA PHE A 312 10.26 1.93 -3.22
C PHE A 312 11.41 1.00 -2.86
N ASP A 313 12.07 1.35 -1.75
CA ASP A 313 13.07 0.51 -1.12
C ASP A 313 12.37 -0.68 -0.45
N ASN A 314 12.45 -1.84 -1.09
CA ASN A 314 11.80 -3.06 -0.67
C ASN A 314 12.76 -4.13 -0.16
N ASP A 315 14.05 -3.81 -0.03
CA ASP A 315 15.06 -4.72 0.54
C ASP A 315 15.98 -3.98 1.51
N PRO A 316 15.43 -3.46 2.62
CA PRO A 316 16.17 -2.63 3.56
C PRO A 316 17.35 -3.35 4.24
N LEU A 317 17.34 -4.70 4.25
CA LEU A 317 18.38 -5.54 4.85
C LEU A 317 19.40 -6.14 3.88
N GLY A 318 19.09 -6.19 2.59
CA GLY A 318 19.82 -7.02 1.65
C GLY A 318 19.45 -8.50 1.84
N GLY A 319 18.72 -9.06 0.88
CA GLY A 319 18.46 -10.50 0.77
C GLY A 319 17.06 -10.99 1.19
N VAL A 320 16.14 -10.10 1.60
CA VAL A 320 14.68 -10.42 1.68
C VAL A 320 13.89 -9.28 1.03
N PRO A 321 14.01 -9.13 -0.30
CA PRO A 321 13.13 -8.24 -1.02
C PRO A 321 11.67 -8.67 -0.83
N PHE A 322 10.78 -7.70 -0.61
CA PHE A 322 9.34 -7.95 -0.45
C PHE A 322 8.48 -7.13 -1.42
N GLY A 323 7.32 -7.65 -1.80
CA GLY A 323 6.28 -6.97 -2.55
C GLY A 323 5.19 -6.44 -1.62
N VAL A 324 4.43 -5.44 -2.08
CA VAL A 324 3.22 -4.99 -1.39
C VAL A 324 2.12 -4.73 -2.41
N ASP A 325 1.02 -5.45 -2.26
CA ASP A 325 -0.22 -5.23 -2.99
C ASP A 325 -1.29 -4.69 -2.05
N VAL A 326 -1.91 -3.57 -2.44
CA VAL A 326 -3.00 -2.96 -1.68
C VAL A 326 -4.33 -3.27 -2.38
N CYS A 327 -5.04 -4.27 -1.86
CA CYS A 327 -6.38 -4.67 -2.28
C CYS A 327 -6.54 -4.84 -3.79
N LEU A 328 -7.28 -3.97 -4.50
CA LEU A 328 -7.48 -4.08 -5.95
C LEU A 328 -6.18 -4.11 -6.75
N ASP A 329 -5.07 -3.57 -6.22
CA ASP A 329 -3.77 -3.69 -6.88
C ASP A 329 -3.37 -5.15 -7.06
N TYR A 330 -3.71 -6.05 -6.13
CA TYR A 330 -3.48 -7.50 -6.23
C TYR A 330 -4.16 -8.13 -7.45
N MET A 331 -5.39 -7.76 -7.77
CA MET A 331 -6.06 -8.29 -8.97
C MET A 331 -5.44 -7.76 -10.26
N ALA A 332 -4.94 -6.52 -10.22
CA ALA A 332 -4.20 -5.94 -11.31
C ALA A 332 -2.76 -6.46 -11.37
N SER A 333 -2.31 -7.17 -10.32
CA SER A 333 -0.96 -7.67 -10.23
C SER A 333 -0.63 -8.62 -11.36
N TYR A 334 0.56 -8.43 -11.91
CA TYR A 334 1.18 -9.28 -12.90
C TYR A 334 0.41 -9.34 -14.24
N THR A 335 -0.30 -8.27 -14.58
CA THR A 335 -0.91 -8.00 -15.90
C THR A 335 -0.07 -7.05 -16.75
N GLU A 336 -0.35 -6.91 -18.05
CA GLU A 336 0.40 -6.00 -18.97
C GLU A 336 0.44 -4.53 -18.49
N LYS A 337 -0.54 -4.11 -17.67
CA LYS A 337 -0.62 -2.74 -17.10
C LYS A 337 0.36 -2.50 -15.94
N GLN A 338 1.05 -3.53 -15.45
CA GLN A 338 1.83 -3.48 -14.21
C GLN A 338 3.33 -3.19 -14.38
N TYR A 339 3.87 -3.12 -15.61
CA TYR A 339 5.26 -2.71 -15.85
C TYR A 339 5.61 -1.37 -15.16
N LEU A 340 4.62 -0.47 -15.03
CA LEU A 340 4.76 0.82 -14.37
C LEU A 340 4.89 0.74 -12.83
N ARG A 341 4.42 -0.35 -12.21
CA ARG A 341 4.56 -0.58 -10.77
C ARG A 341 5.85 -1.30 -10.45
N MET A 342 6.18 -2.32 -11.23
CA MET A 342 7.46 -3.01 -11.12
C MET A 342 8.65 -2.06 -11.34
N SER A 343 8.51 -1.05 -12.20
CA SER A 343 9.55 -0.02 -12.37
C SER A 343 9.75 0.91 -11.18
N GLN A 344 8.87 0.87 -10.18
CA GLN A 344 8.98 1.65 -8.95
C GLN A 344 9.55 0.85 -7.78
N ILE A 345 9.70 -0.47 -7.92
CA ILE A 345 10.29 -1.35 -6.92
C ILE A 345 11.80 -1.47 -7.20
N GLU A 346 12.62 -1.39 -6.17
CA GLU A 346 14.08 -1.49 -6.30
C GLU A 346 14.53 -2.90 -6.70
N ASP A 347 14.12 -3.94 -5.95
CA ASP A 347 14.37 -5.33 -6.31
C ASP A 347 13.07 -6.04 -6.71
N THR A 348 12.97 -6.32 -8.01
CA THR A 348 11.82 -7.00 -8.62
C THR A 348 11.79 -8.50 -8.34
N ASN A 349 12.82 -9.09 -7.75
CA ASN A 349 12.90 -10.51 -7.40
C ASN A 349 12.52 -10.75 -5.94
N TYR A 350 11.49 -10.05 -5.44
CA TYR A 350 11.01 -10.25 -4.08
C TYR A 350 10.50 -11.67 -3.81
N ILE A 351 10.69 -12.10 -2.57
CA ILE A 351 10.44 -13.48 -2.13
C ILE A 351 9.23 -13.59 -1.19
N ILE A 352 8.75 -12.48 -0.63
CA ILE A 352 7.50 -12.39 0.13
C ILE A 352 6.64 -11.32 -0.53
N ASP A 353 5.35 -11.57 -0.72
CA ASP A 353 4.40 -10.56 -1.19
C ASP A 353 3.35 -10.30 -0.11
N PHE A 354 3.18 -9.03 0.28
CA PHE A 354 2.22 -8.62 1.29
C PHE A 354 0.93 -8.11 0.65
N LEU A 355 -0.17 -8.82 0.85
CA LEU A 355 -1.51 -8.36 0.47
C LEU A 355 -2.17 -7.66 1.65
N LEU A 356 -2.17 -6.32 1.63
CA LEU A 356 -2.93 -5.49 2.56
C LEU A 356 -4.33 -5.29 1.98
N ALA A 357 -5.33 -5.87 2.61
CA ALA A 357 -6.67 -6.01 2.05
C ALA A 357 -7.76 -5.40 2.93
N ALA A 358 -8.82 -4.95 2.27
CA ALA A 358 -10.17 -4.84 2.82
C ALA A 358 -11.14 -5.57 1.87
N GLY A 359 -11.36 -6.86 2.13
CA GLY A 359 -12.28 -7.73 1.39
C GLY A 359 -11.63 -8.48 0.22
N MET A 360 -10.38 -8.16 -0.12
CA MET A 360 -9.63 -8.90 -1.13
C MET A 360 -9.16 -10.25 -0.59
N THR A 361 -9.46 -11.33 -1.31
CA THR A 361 -9.05 -12.70 -0.94
C THR A 361 -7.71 -13.03 -1.61
N ALA A 362 -6.82 -13.74 -0.90
CA ALA A 362 -5.64 -14.32 -1.51
C ALA A 362 -6.05 -15.57 -2.30
N ASP A 363 -5.61 -15.66 -3.54
CA ASP A 363 -5.88 -16.81 -4.41
C ASP A 363 -4.57 -17.48 -4.83
N PRO A 364 -3.94 -18.24 -3.92
CA PRO A 364 -2.64 -18.84 -4.18
C PRO A 364 -2.67 -19.87 -5.33
N GLU A 365 -3.83 -20.48 -5.60
CA GLU A 365 -3.97 -21.54 -6.59
C GLU A 365 -4.12 -21.01 -8.01
N THR A 366 -4.89 -19.95 -8.21
CA THR A 366 -5.23 -19.47 -9.57
C THR A 366 -4.66 -18.11 -9.92
N HIS A 367 -4.21 -17.32 -8.94
CA HIS A 367 -3.45 -16.11 -9.21
C HIS A 367 -2.06 -16.45 -9.78
N LYS A 368 -1.46 -15.50 -10.49
CA LYS A 368 -0.14 -15.68 -11.08
C LYS A 368 0.90 -14.96 -10.22
N TYR A 369 2.03 -15.61 -9.95
CA TYR A 369 3.10 -15.03 -9.14
C TYR A 369 4.45 -15.01 -9.87
N LEU A 370 5.28 -14.01 -9.55
CA LEU A 370 6.68 -13.96 -9.99
C LEU A 370 7.45 -15.17 -9.46
N PRO A 371 8.33 -15.82 -10.28
CA PRO A 371 9.06 -17.02 -9.89
C PRO A 371 9.74 -16.98 -8.52
N SER A 372 10.25 -15.80 -8.14
CA SER A 372 10.94 -15.55 -6.87
C SER A 372 10.06 -15.62 -5.62
N VAL A 373 8.76 -15.32 -5.74
CA VAL A 373 7.84 -15.19 -4.60
C VAL A 373 7.60 -16.54 -3.97
N GLN A 374 8.09 -16.76 -2.75
CA GLN A 374 7.92 -17.99 -1.98
C GLN A 374 6.70 -17.93 -1.05
N TYR A 375 6.31 -16.74 -0.61
CA TYR A 375 5.22 -16.57 0.37
C TYR A 375 4.28 -15.42 0.01
N ILE A 376 2.99 -15.62 0.28
CA ILE A 376 1.97 -14.56 0.31
C ILE A 376 1.52 -14.37 1.74
N VAL A 377 1.62 -13.15 2.24
CA VAL A 377 1.12 -12.76 3.56
C VAL A 377 -0.07 -11.84 3.35
N ARG A 378 -1.26 -12.34 3.65
CA ARG A 378 -2.51 -11.57 3.59
C ARG A 378 -2.89 -11.05 4.97
N ASN A 379 -3.26 -9.78 5.01
CA ASN A 379 -3.94 -9.17 6.14
C ASN A 379 -5.19 -8.45 5.65
N ASP A 380 -6.36 -8.99 5.98
CA ASP A 380 -7.65 -8.45 5.62
C ASP A 380 -8.32 -7.78 6.81
N GLY A 381 -8.71 -6.52 6.64
CA GLY A 381 -9.44 -5.75 7.63
C GLY A 381 -10.96 -5.77 7.46
N TYR A 382 -11.51 -6.37 6.40
CA TYR A 382 -12.95 -6.26 6.14
C TYR A 382 -13.78 -7.17 7.04
N TYR A 383 -14.89 -6.65 7.59
CA TYR A 383 -15.74 -7.32 8.58
C TYR A 383 -14.97 -7.87 9.79
N VAL A 384 -14.90 -9.20 9.96
CA VAL A 384 -14.15 -9.82 11.07
C VAL A 384 -12.64 -9.84 10.80
N GLY A 385 -12.23 -9.53 9.58
CA GLY A 385 -10.86 -9.63 9.10
C GLY A 385 -10.35 -11.07 9.03
N ALA A 386 -9.21 -11.25 8.39
CA ALA A 386 -8.51 -12.53 8.33
C ALA A 386 -7.02 -12.32 8.08
N CYS A 387 -6.21 -13.08 8.82
CA CYS A 387 -4.77 -13.16 8.62
C CYS A 387 -4.42 -14.53 8.04
N GLU A 388 -3.70 -14.55 6.91
CA GLU A 388 -3.33 -15.79 6.23
C GLU A 388 -1.93 -15.69 5.67
N ILE A 389 -1.21 -16.80 5.72
CA ILE A 389 0.11 -16.91 5.12
C ILE A 389 0.11 -18.20 4.30
N PHE A 390 0.47 -18.07 3.02
CA PHE A 390 0.57 -19.18 2.09
C PHE A 390 2.02 -19.33 1.66
N GLN A 391 2.56 -20.54 1.78
CA GLN A 391 3.79 -20.94 1.13
C GLN A 391 3.44 -21.41 -0.28
N LEU A 392 4.01 -20.75 -1.28
CA LEU A 392 3.80 -21.10 -2.67
C LEU A 392 4.65 -22.32 -3.06
N SER A 393 4.13 -23.16 -3.94
CA SER A 393 4.92 -24.24 -4.53
C SER A 393 6.02 -23.69 -5.44
N ALA A 394 7.05 -24.49 -5.70
CA ALA A 394 8.13 -24.11 -6.61
C ALA A 394 7.58 -23.82 -8.02
N PRO A 395 8.10 -22.81 -8.71
CA PRO A 395 7.63 -22.47 -10.04
C PRO A 395 7.97 -23.61 -11.00
N THR A 396 7.02 -23.94 -11.87
CA THR A 396 7.20 -24.96 -12.91
C THR A 396 8.08 -24.47 -14.07
N THR A 397 8.33 -23.17 -14.15
CA THR A 397 9.23 -22.54 -15.13
C THR A 397 10.10 -21.48 -14.44
N SER A 398 11.36 -21.36 -14.88
CA SER A 398 12.23 -20.24 -14.48
C SER A 398 11.85 -18.91 -15.15
N GLU A 399 11.00 -18.98 -16.18
CA GLU A 399 10.54 -17.83 -16.96
C GLU A 399 9.06 -17.55 -16.68
N GLY A 400 8.76 -16.28 -16.39
CA GLY A 400 7.39 -15.75 -16.43
C GLY A 400 6.55 -15.93 -15.18
N ILE A 401 5.39 -15.28 -15.20
CA ILE A 401 4.43 -15.21 -14.09
C ILE A 401 3.41 -16.35 -14.28
N ALA A 402 3.30 -17.26 -13.31
CA ALA A 402 2.57 -18.51 -13.46
C ALA A 402 1.68 -18.84 -12.26
N LYS A 403 0.65 -19.67 -12.51
CA LYS A 403 -0.18 -20.29 -11.48
C LYS A 403 0.58 -21.41 -10.78
N ARG A 404 0.27 -21.66 -9.51
CA ARG A 404 1.01 -22.60 -8.68
C ARG A 404 0.04 -23.45 -7.89
N PRO A 405 -0.28 -24.68 -8.33
CA PRO A 405 -1.10 -25.57 -7.54
C PRO A 405 -0.30 -26.14 -6.37
N GLY A 406 -1.00 -26.53 -5.30
CA GLY A 406 -0.39 -27.26 -4.17
C GLY A 406 0.33 -26.38 -3.17
N ASN A 407 -0.20 -25.18 -2.93
CA ASN A 407 0.33 -24.28 -1.91
C ASN A 407 -0.08 -24.76 -0.51
N ALA A 408 0.74 -24.47 0.49
CA ALA A 408 0.47 -24.83 1.87
C ALA A 408 0.15 -23.59 2.70
N ARG A 409 -0.83 -23.69 3.61
CA ARG A 409 -1.06 -22.64 4.59
C ARG A 409 -0.03 -22.77 5.72
N VAL A 410 0.67 -21.68 6.02
CA VAL A 410 1.59 -21.62 7.14
C VAL A 410 0.79 -21.50 8.44
N ALA A 411 1.16 -22.30 9.44
CA ALA A 411 0.52 -22.25 10.74
C ALA A 411 0.78 -20.90 11.44
N GLN A 412 -0.25 -20.36 12.07
CA GLN A 412 -0.21 -19.10 12.80
C GLN A 412 -0.73 -19.32 14.23
N THR A 413 -0.13 -18.66 15.20
CA THR A 413 -0.52 -18.74 16.62
C THR A 413 -1.09 -17.40 17.07
N ALA A 414 -2.27 -17.39 17.67
CA ALA A 414 -2.79 -16.18 18.31
C ALA A 414 -1.98 -15.89 19.59
N VAL A 415 -1.33 -14.74 19.66
CA VAL A 415 -0.45 -14.35 20.79
C VAL A 415 -1.02 -13.23 21.64
N ALA A 416 -2.01 -12.47 21.14
CA ALA A 416 -2.73 -11.48 21.92
C ALA A 416 -4.16 -11.29 21.40
N ASN A 417 -5.11 -11.11 22.33
CA ASN A 417 -6.49 -10.70 22.03
C ASN A 417 -6.68 -9.29 22.63
N LEU A 418 -6.67 -8.27 21.78
CA LEU A 418 -6.62 -6.87 22.19
C LEU A 418 -8.03 -6.28 22.35
N ALA A 419 -8.95 -6.72 21.50
CA ALA A 419 -10.35 -6.33 21.49
C ALA A 419 -11.18 -7.40 20.72
N PRO A 420 -12.52 -7.35 20.74
CA PRO A 420 -13.34 -8.20 19.88
C PRO A 420 -12.93 -8.08 18.40
N ASN A 421 -12.64 -9.21 17.76
CA ASN A 421 -12.14 -9.31 16.39
C ASN A 421 -10.76 -8.64 16.14
N THR A 422 -10.06 -8.22 17.21
CA THR A 422 -8.69 -7.68 17.12
C THR A 422 -7.71 -8.64 17.77
N ILE A 423 -7.07 -9.46 16.94
CA ILE A 423 -6.21 -10.58 17.36
C ILE A 423 -4.85 -10.42 16.70
N LEU A 424 -3.78 -10.52 17.48
CA LEU A 424 -2.44 -10.58 16.95
C LEU A 424 -2.03 -12.04 16.72
N PHE A 425 -1.72 -12.36 15.47
CA PHE A 425 -1.15 -13.64 15.08
C PHE A 425 0.36 -13.56 14.93
N ASP A 426 1.03 -14.66 15.24
CA ASP A 426 2.46 -14.85 15.13
C ASP A 426 2.75 -16.07 14.26
N ALA A 427 3.71 -15.93 13.35
CA ALA A 427 4.10 -16.95 12.41
C ALA A 427 5.61 -16.91 12.16
N TYR A 428 6.19 -18.07 11.93
CA TYR A 428 7.60 -18.25 11.63
C TYR A 428 7.73 -19.12 10.39
N PHE A 429 8.61 -18.73 9.47
CA PHE A 429 8.92 -19.52 8.30
C PHE A 429 10.32 -19.19 7.78
N ASP A 430 10.91 -20.17 7.10
CA ASP A 430 12.22 -20.02 6.49
C ASP A 430 12.09 -19.53 5.06
N VAL A 431 12.95 -18.58 4.68
CA VAL A 431 13.05 -18.04 3.33
C VAL A 431 14.39 -18.38 2.73
N HIS A 432 14.40 -18.58 1.41
CA HIS A 432 15.64 -18.69 0.68
C HIS A 432 16.01 -17.34 0.04
N PRO A 433 17.19 -16.77 0.36
CA PRO A 433 17.59 -15.40 -0.04
C PRO A 433 17.87 -15.23 -1.55
N LEU A 434 17.66 -16.26 -2.37
CA LEU A 434 17.86 -16.24 -3.83
C LEU A 434 16.61 -16.69 -4.60
N GLY A 435 15.44 -16.80 -3.94
CA GLY A 435 14.25 -17.34 -4.61
C GLY A 435 14.33 -18.84 -4.95
N GLN A 436 15.37 -19.55 -4.50
CA GLN A 436 15.49 -20.99 -4.70
C GLN A 436 14.63 -21.70 -3.65
N TYR A 437 13.66 -22.48 -4.07
CA TYR A 437 12.79 -23.20 -3.14
C TYR A 437 13.63 -24.24 -2.40
N PRO A 438 13.48 -24.40 -1.07
CA PRO A 438 14.03 -25.57 -0.41
C PRO A 438 13.53 -26.83 -1.13
N GLU A 439 14.39 -27.85 -1.29
CA GLU A 439 13.92 -29.18 -1.65
C GLU A 439 12.85 -29.57 -0.63
N ILE A 440 11.60 -29.70 -1.08
CA ILE A 440 10.52 -30.18 -0.24
C ILE A 440 10.94 -31.59 0.17
N PRO A 441 11.18 -31.89 1.46
CA PRO A 441 11.40 -33.27 1.87
C PRO A 441 10.16 -34.04 1.41
N ASP A 442 10.35 -35.14 0.69
CA ASP A 442 9.24 -36.01 0.26
C ASP A 442 8.27 -36.16 1.43
N ILE A 443 7.11 -35.50 1.32
CA ILE A 443 6.05 -35.63 2.32
C ILE A 443 5.62 -37.08 2.17
N PRO A 444 5.81 -37.96 3.18
CA PRO A 444 5.33 -39.31 3.06
C PRO A 444 3.83 -39.24 2.81
N ASP A 445 3.37 -39.90 1.75
CA ASP A 445 1.96 -39.97 1.35
C ASP A 445 1.10 -40.13 2.61
N LEU A 446 0.36 -39.08 2.96
CA LEU A 446 -0.62 -39.18 4.03
C LEU A 446 -1.64 -40.24 3.59
N PRO A 447 -1.95 -41.24 4.43
CA PRO A 447 -2.94 -42.24 4.07
C PRO A 447 -4.25 -41.55 3.70
N THR A 448 -4.69 -41.80 2.48
CA THR A 448 -5.98 -41.37 1.93
C THR A 448 -7.10 -42.17 2.60
N GLU A 449 -7.29 -41.99 3.90
CA GLU A 449 -8.53 -42.41 4.53
C GLU A 449 -9.62 -41.39 4.17
N PRO A 450 -10.74 -41.83 3.55
CA PRO A 450 -11.84 -40.94 3.24
C PRO A 450 -12.41 -40.38 4.54
N LEU A 451 -12.54 -39.04 4.60
CA LEU A 451 -13.22 -38.35 5.67
C LEU A 451 -14.62 -38.98 5.88
N PRO A 452 -15.05 -39.22 7.14
CA PRO A 452 -16.38 -39.73 7.41
C PRO A 452 -17.44 -38.76 6.87
N SER A 453 -18.35 -39.32 6.08
CA SER A 453 -19.45 -38.59 5.43
C SER A 453 -20.25 -37.78 6.45
N PRO A 454 -20.67 -36.53 6.13
CA PRO A 454 -21.46 -35.72 7.05
C PRO A 454 -22.80 -36.38 7.34
N PHE A 455 -23.14 -36.41 8.62
CA PHE A 455 -24.42 -36.83 9.20
C PHE A 455 -25.62 -36.50 8.30
N VAL A 456 -26.36 -37.53 7.91
CA VAL A 456 -27.72 -37.42 7.39
C VAL A 456 -28.65 -37.17 8.59
N PRO A 457 -29.44 -36.08 8.63
CA PRO A 457 -30.48 -35.94 9.63
C PRO A 457 -31.61 -36.91 9.28
N THR A 458 -31.88 -37.86 10.20
CA THR A 458 -33.06 -38.70 10.14
C THR A 458 -34.31 -37.84 10.36
N ALA A 459 -35.07 -37.64 9.27
CA ALA A 459 -36.47 -37.28 9.38
C ALA A 459 -37.23 -38.45 10.02
N SER A 460 -37.92 -38.18 11.12
CA SER A 460 -39.10 -38.91 11.57
C SER A 460 -40.31 -38.14 11.03
N ALA A 461 -41.32 -38.73 10.41
CA ALA A 461 -41.86 -40.09 10.50
C ALA A 461 -42.07 -40.76 9.13
#